data_AF-A0A5B7IM31-F1
#
_entry.id   AF-A0A5B7IM31-F1
#
_cell.length_a   1.000
_cell.length_b   1.000
_cell.length_c   1.000
_cell.angle_alpha   90.00
_cell.angle_beta   90.00
_cell.angle_gamma   90.00
#
_symmetry.space_group_name_H-M   'P 1'
#
loop_
_entity.id
_entity.type
_entity.pdbx_description
1 polymer ?
#
loop_
_entity_poly.entity_id
_entity_poly.type
_entity_poly.pdbx_seq_one_letter_code
_entity_poly.pdbx_strand_id
1 'polypeptide(L)'
;MSEKLQQTPIRVESKVFRLITSHPLSDCLQPLSIFYRYLNDNCSIDLVICMPPILLRPRCTRLSSSFHPFSVQLINTRVNQYSQSFIPFTVKLWNCLPASVFPSSYDLTSSKTEVSRHLSQAFG
;
A
#
# COMPACT_ATOMS: atom_id res chain seq x y z
N MET A 1 -15.81 -54.20 -0.28
CA MET A 1 -16.51 -53.84 0.96
C MET A 1 -15.85 -52.56 1.45
N SER A 2 -16.49 -51.41 1.20
CA SER A 2 -15.85 -50.09 1.28
C SER A 2 -15.88 -49.54 2.71
N GLU A 3 -14.71 -49.16 3.23
CA GLU A 3 -14.57 -48.51 4.53
C GLU A 3 -15.03 -47.04 4.45
N LYS A 4 -15.95 -46.65 5.34
CA LYS A 4 -16.41 -45.27 5.50
C LYS A 4 -15.42 -44.50 6.36
N LEU A 5 -14.72 -43.51 5.79
CA LEU A 5 -14.00 -42.50 6.56
C LEU A 5 -14.99 -41.42 7.04
N GLN A 6 -15.29 -41.44 8.34
CA GLN A 6 -16.07 -40.41 9.03
C GLN A 6 -15.25 -39.12 9.11
N GLN A 7 -15.65 -38.09 8.36
CA GLN A 7 -15.04 -36.76 8.44
C GLN A 7 -15.68 -36.00 9.61
N THR A 8 -15.00 -35.93 10.76
CA THR A 8 -15.36 -35.03 11.86
C THR A 8 -15.12 -33.57 11.46
N PRO A 9 -16.06 -32.64 11.75
CA PRO A 9 -15.88 -31.23 11.42
C PRO A 9 -14.82 -30.62 12.35
N ILE A 10 -13.76 -30.09 11.74
CA ILE A 10 -12.69 -29.37 12.44
C ILE A 10 -13.29 -28.08 12.99
N ARG A 11 -13.50 -28.03 14.31
CA ARG A 11 -13.85 -26.82 15.05
C ARG A 11 -12.63 -25.89 15.05
N VAL A 12 -12.57 -24.99 14.08
CA VAL A 12 -11.53 -23.94 14.05
C VAL A 12 -11.87 -22.90 15.11
N GLU A 13 -11.16 -22.97 16.22
CA GLU A 13 -11.20 -22.03 17.34
C GLU A 13 -11.04 -20.57 16.87
N SER A 14 -11.90 -19.68 17.41
CA SER A 14 -12.10 -18.27 17.04
C SER A 14 -10.89 -17.33 17.14
N LYS A 15 -9.68 -17.83 17.39
CA LYS A 15 -8.44 -17.02 17.41
C LYS A 15 -7.92 -16.69 16.00
N VAL A 16 -8.15 -17.56 15.02
CA VAL A 16 -7.72 -17.33 13.62
C VAL A 16 -8.56 -16.25 12.94
N PHE A 17 -9.82 -16.07 13.33
CA PHE A 17 -10.70 -15.06 12.73
C PHE A 17 -10.26 -13.61 13.03
N ARG A 18 -9.60 -13.37 14.16
CA ARG A 18 -9.01 -12.04 14.43
C ARG A 18 -7.75 -11.77 13.61
N LEU A 19 -7.08 -12.82 13.11
CA LEU A 19 -5.91 -12.68 12.21
C LEU A 19 -6.32 -12.36 10.77
N ILE A 20 -7.50 -12.81 10.34
CA ILE A 20 -8.03 -12.54 9.00
C ILE A 20 -8.69 -11.15 8.93
N THR A 21 -9.26 -10.68 10.03
CA THR A 21 -9.97 -9.38 10.08
C THR A 21 -9.10 -8.18 10.46
N SER A 22 -7.87 -8.40 10.94
CA SER A 22 -6.87 -7.34 11.18
C SER A 22 -5.86 -7.17 10.02
N HIS A 23 -5.99 -7.99 8.96
CA HIS A 23 -4.97 -8.16 7.91
C HIS A 23 -4.89 -7.13 6.76
N PRO A 24 -5.82 -6.19 6.51
CA PRO A 24 -5.65 -5.30 5.36
C PRO A 24 -4.59 -4.21 5.59
N LEU A 25 -4.31 -3.86 6.85
CA LEU A 25 -3.39 -2.78 7.20
C LEU A 25 -1.93 -3.21 7.06
N SER A 26 -1.55 -4.40 7.57
CA SER A 26 -0.16 -4.86 7.49
C SER A 26 0.30 -5.14 6.06
N ASP A 27 -0.62 -5.64 5.22
CA ASP A 27 -0.32 -5.99 3.84
C ASP A 27 -0.04 -4.74 2.98
N CYS A 28 -0.71 -3.62 3.28
CA CYS A 28 -0.50 -2.35 2.60
C CYS A 28 0.73 -1.56 3.10
N LEU A 29 1.14 -1.75 4.35
CA LEU A 29 2.26 -0.99 4.95
C LEU A 29 3.62 -1.37 4.37
N GLN A 30 3.82 -2.64 4.02
CA GLN A 30 5.09 -3.11 3.46
C GLN A 30 5.37 -2.46 2.09
N PRO A 31 4.46 -2.50 1.10
CA PRO A 31 4.61 -1.79 -0.16
C PRO A 31 4.84 -0.28 -0.02
N LEU A 32 4.07 0.39 0.84
CA LEU A 32 4.20 1.85 1.04
C LEU A 32 5.57 2.22 1.64
N SER A 33 6.09 1.39 2.54
CA SER A 33 7.42 1.61 3.13
C SER A 33 8.56 1.51 2.11
N ILE A 34 8.40 0.67 1.08
CA ILE A 34 9.35 0.54 -0.02
C ILE A 34 9.32 1.80 -0.89
N PHE A 35 8.13 2.32 -1.20
CA PHE A 35 7.96 3.58 -1.95
C PHE A 35 8.56 4.78 -1.22
N TYR A 36 8.37 4.87 0.11
CA TYR A 36 8.97 5.95 0.87
C TYR A 36 10.50 5.89 0.87
N ARG A 37 11.10 4.69 0.97
CA ARG A 37 12.56 4.53 0.81
C ARG A 37 13.04 4.92 -0.59
N TYR A 38 12.30 4.52 -1.63
CA TYR A 38 12.60 4.85 -3.01
C TYR A 38 12.66 6.37 -3.24
N LEU A 39 11.69 7.11 -2.72
CA LEU A 39 11.60 8.56 -2.89
C LEU A 39 12.64 9.36 -2.11
N ASN A 40 13.34 8.72 -1.18
CA ASN A 40 14.38 9.33 -0.36
C ASN A 40 15.76 8.74 -0.67
N ASP A 41 15.96 8.18 -1.87
CA ASP A 41 17.23 7.61 -2.35
C ASP A 41 17.83 6.49 -1.46
N ASN A 42 16.98 5.80 -0.70
CA ASN A 42 17.37 4.71 0.19
C ASN A 42 17.07 3.31 -0.43
N CYS A 43 17.04 3.20 -1.76
CA CYS A 43 16.71 1.97 -2.48
C CYS A 43 17.84 1.50 -3.41
N SER A 44 17.90 0.18 -3.63
CA SER A 44 18.78 -0.43 -4.63
C SER A 44 18.44 0.04 -6.04
N ILE A 45 19.45 0.16 -6.90
CA ILE A 45 19.29 0.62 -8.29
C ILE A 45 18.34 -0.25 -9.11
N ASP A 46 18.31 -1.55 -8.84
CA ASP A 46 17.40 -2.50 -9.51
C ASP A 46 15.92 -2.16 -9.26
N LEU A 47 15.61 -1.68 -8.05
CA LEU A 47 14.26 -1.23 -7.71
C LEU A 47 13.91 0.11 -8.36
N VAL A 48 14.88 1.02 -8.47
CA VAL A 48 14.69 2.33 -9.10
C VAL A 48 14.20 2.19 -10.54
N ILE A 49 14.73 1.22 -11.28
CA ILE A 49 14.33 0.94 -12.68
C ILE A 49 12.86 0.47 -12.76
N CYS A 50 12.36 -0.20 -11.73
CA CYS A 50 11.01 -0.76 -11.70
C CYS A 50 9.95 0.20 -11.15
N MET A 51 10.37 1.25 -10.44
CA MET A 51 9.45 2.18 -9.78
C MET A 51 9.00 3.29 -10.74
N PRO A 52 7.73 3.71 -10.67
CA PRO A 52 7.25 4.82 -11.46
C PRO A 52 7.91 6.13 -11.00
N PRO A 53 8.19 7.04 -11.94
CA PRO A 53 8.82 8.31 -11.60
C PRO A 53 7.90 9.19 -10.75
N ILE A 54 8.52 10.11 -10.01
CA ILE A 54 7.83 11.17 -9.27
C ILE A 54 7.00 12.00 -10.25
N LEU A 55 5.78 12.34 -9.85
CA LEU A 55 4.89 13.16 -10.66
C LEU A 55 5.34 14.63 -10.61
N LEU A 56 6.21 15.02 -11.54
CA LEU A 56 6.58 16.42 -11.74
C LEU A 56 5.49 17.12 -12.55
N ARG A 57 4.81 18.10 -11.94
CA ARG A 57 3.83 18.94 -12.66
C ARG A 57 4.40 20.32 -12.95
N PRO A 58 4.61 20.67 -14.23
CA PRO A 58 5.04 22.01 -14.61
C PRO A 58 3.91 23.05 -14.51
N ARG A 59 2.65 22.61 -14.35
CA ARG A 59 1.48 23.50 -14.28
C ARG A 59 0.57 23.11 -13.12
N CYS A 60 0.25 24.08 -12.26
CA CYS A 60 -0.77 23.92 -11.23
C CYS A 60 -2.18 24.04 -11.86
N THR A 61 -2.99 23.00 -11.70
CA THR A 61 -4.41 22.99 -12.09
C THR A 61 -5.26 22.80 -10.83
N ARG A 62 -6.57 23.00 -10.88
CA ARG A 62 -7.43 22.79 -9.69
C ARG A 62 -7.27 21.39 -9.08
N LEU A 63 -7.02 20.39 -9.92
CA LEU A 63 -6.74 19.03 -9.48
C LEU A 63 -5.30 18.82 -8.99
N SER A 64 -4.35 19.73 -9.18
CA SER A 64 -2.99 19.55 -8.62
C SER A 64 -2.91 19.87 -7.14
N SER A 65 -3.77 20.75 -6.64
CA SER A 65 -3.80 21.13 -5.23
C SER A 65 -4.20 19.99 -4.29
N SER A 66 -4.79 18.90 -4.80
CA SER A 66 -5.17 17.73 -4.01
C SER A 66 -4.08 16.66 -3.92
N PHE A 67 -2.93 16.86 -4.57
CA PHE A 67 -1.83 15.91 -4.56
C PHE A 67 -0.77 16.32 -3.55
N HIS A 68 -0.15 15.33 -2.91
CA HIS A 68 0.93 15.57 -1.96
C HIS A 68 2.28 15.67 -2.71
N PRO A 69 3.31 16.30 -2.10
CA PRO A 69 4.61 16.53 -2.75
C PRO A 69 5.32 15.26 -3.26
N PHE A 70 5.01 14.11 -2.65
CA PHE A 70 5.60 12.81 -2.97
C PHE A 70 4.77 12.00 -3.97
N SER A 71 3.75 12.57 -4.62
CA SER A 71 2.91 11.82 -5.54
C SER A 71 3.72 11.27 -6.73
N VAL A 72 3.40 10.04 -7.12
CA VAL A 72 4.07 9.32 -8.21
C VAL A 72 3.17 9.22 -9.44
N GLN A 73 3.77 9.05 -10.62
CA GLN A 73 3.00 8.94 -11.85
C GLN A 73 2.11 7.68 -11.83
N LEU A 74 0.82 7.87 -12.11
CA LEU A 74 -0.12 6.75 -12.17
C LEU A 74 0.18 5.88 -13.40
N ILE A 75 0.37 4.58 -13.18
CA ILE A 75 0.56 3.62 -14.27
C ILE A 75 -0.81 3.29 -14.85
N ASN A 76 -1.04 3.66 -16.11
CA ASN A 76 -2.28 3.33 -16.80
C ASN A 76 -2.23 1.86 -17.23
N THR A 77 -2.71 0.96 -16.38
CA THR A 77 -2.93 -0.43 -16.76
C THR A 77 -4.18 -0.49 -17.62
N ARG A 78 -4.02 -0.43 -18.95
CA ARG A 78 -5.14 -0.58 -19.92
C ARG A 78 -5.94 -1.86 -19.71
N VAL A 79 -5.33 -2.87 -19.07
CA VAL A 79 -5.96 -4.13 -18.71
C VAL A 79 -6.18 -4.17 -17.19
N ASN A 80 -7.45 -4.25 -16.78
CA ASN A 80 -7.85 -4.29 -15.36
C ASN A 80 -7.21 -5.49 -14.61
N GLN A 81 -6.80 -6.53 -15.32
CA GLN A 81 -6.17 -7.72 -14.73
C GLN A 81 -4.92 -7.42 -13.90
N TYR A 82 -4.19 -6.34 -14.20
CA TYR A 82 -2.98 -5.96 -13.46
C TYR A 82 -3.22 -4.83 -12.45
N SER A 83 -4.46 -4.35 -12.28
CA SER A 83 -4.75 -3.25 -11.36
C SER A 83 -4.44 -3.59 -9.90
N GLN A 84 -4.48 -4.89 -9.55
CA GLN A 84 -4.14 -5.43 -8.24
C GLN A 84 -2.68 -5.90 -8.13
N SER A 85 -1.88 -5.77 -9.21
CA SER A 85 -0.46 -6.04 -9.13
C SER A 85 0.25 -5.06 -8.20
N PHE A 86 1.36 -5.50 -7.60
CA PHE A 86 2.07 -4.77 -6.54
C PHE A 86 2.29 -3.29 -6.86
N ILE A 87 2.87 -2.97 -8.03
CA ILE A 87 3.19 -1.57 -8.40
C ILE A 87 1.93 -0.71 -8.59
N PRO A 88 1.01 -1.02 -9.52
CA PRO A 88 -0.16 -0.16 -9.76
C PRO A 88 -1.07 -0.03 -8.53
N PHE A 89 -1.22 -1.10 -7.73
CA PHE A 89 -1.96 -1.04 -6.47
C PHE A 89 -1.30 -0.09 -5.47
N THR A 90 0.01 -0.24 -5.26
CA THR A 90 0.76 0.59 -4.29
C THR A 90 0.80 2.04 -4.71
N VAL A 91 0.97 2.33 -6.01
CA VAL A 91 0.91 3.69 -6.57
C VAL A 91 -0.42 4.36 -6.29
N LYS A 92 -1.52 3.64 -6.49
CA LYS A 92 -2.85 4.15 -6.22
C LYS A 92 -3.01 4.47 -4.74
N LEU A 93 -2.62 3.53 -3.87
CA LEU A 93 -2.70 3.72 -2.43
C LEU A 93 -1.83 4.88 -1.95
N TRP A 94 -0.60 4.95 -2.45
CA TRP A 94 0.37 6.01 -2.15
C TRP A 94 -0.19 7.39 -2.48
N ASN A 95 -0.72 7.56 -3.69
CA ASN A 95 -1.29 8.83 -4.14
C ASN A 95 -2.59 9.22 -3.41
N CYS A 96 -3.26 8.28 -2.75
CA CYS A 96 -4.43 8.55 -1.92
C CYS A 96 -4.07 9.03 -0.51
N LEU A 97 -2.80 8.91 -0.09
CA LEU A 97 -2.38 9.34 1.24
C LEU A 97 -2.39 10.88 1.35
N PRO A 98 -2.86 11.44 2.47
CA PRO A 98 -2.82 12.87 2.68
C PRO A 98 -1.39 13.34 2.95
N ALA A 99 -1.09 14.59 2.60
CA ALA A 99 0.25 15.16 2.81
C ALA A 99 0.72 15.10 4.28
N SER A 100 -0.20 15.05 5.24
CA SER A 100 0.08 14.95 6.67
C SER A 100 0.79 13.66 7.08
N VAL A 101 0.73 12.59 6.28
CA VAL A 101 1.43 11.34 6.61
C VAL A 101 2.94 11.42 6.39
N PHE A 102 3.39 12.46 5.70
CA PHE A 102 4.79 12.65 5.35
C PHE A 102 5.42 13.69 6.28
N PRO A 103 6.34 13.28 7.18
CA PRO A 103 7.07 14.21 8.02
C PRO A 103 7.97 15.14 7.19
N SER A 104 8.32 16.29 7.75
CA SER A 104 9.21 17.28 7.10
C SER A 104 10.63 16.76 6.87
N SER A 105 11.07 15.80 7.68
CA SER A 105 12.33 15.08 7.55
C SER A 105 12.05 13.59 7.36
N TYR A 106 12.92 12.89 6.63
CA TYR A 106 12.77 11.45 6.42
C TYR A 106 12.72 10.68 7.75
N ASP A 107 11.58 10.04 8.02
CA ASP A 107 11.40 9.11 9.14
C ASP A 107 10.43 8.00 8.76
N LEU A 108 10.98 6.80 8.57
CA LEU A 108 10.23 5.62 8.17
C LEU A 108 9.29 5.11 9.28
N THR A 109 9.65 5.30 10.56
CA THR A 109 8.86 4.81 11.69
C THR A 109 7.64 5.69 11.92
N SER A 110 7.85 7.01 11.88
CA SER A 110 6.75 7.99 12.01
C SER A 110 5.77 7.87 10.84
N SER A 111 6.27 7.79 9.60
CA SER A 111 5.41 7.62 8.42
C SER A 111 4.61 6.32 8.47
N LYS A 112 5.21 5.19 8.86
CA LYS A 112 4.47 3.92 9.05
C LYS A 112 3.35 4.04 10.07
N THR A 113 3.63 4.69 11.20
CA THR A 113 2.65 4.89 12.28
C THR A 113 1.47 5.73 11.79
N GLU A 114 1.78 6.81 11.09
CA GLU A 114 0.79 7.78 10.61
C GLU A 114 -0.04 7.23 9.44
N VAL A 115 0.56 6.46 8.53
CA VAL A 115 -0.16 5.69 7.51
C VAL A 115 -1.08 4.65 8.17
N SER A 116 -0.58 3.92 9.18
CA SER A 116 -1.40 2.93 9.90
C SER A 116 -2.61 3.59 10.57
N ARG A 117 -2.40 4.75 11.20
CA ARG A 117 -3.44 5.57 11.81
C ARG A 117 -4.48 6.02 10.77
N HIS A 118 -4.02 6.52 9.62
CA HIS A 118 -4.90 6.99 8.54
C HIS A 118 -5.73 5.85 7.95
N LEU A 119 -5.10 4.72 7.63
CA LEU A 119 -5.80 3.56 7.07
C LEU A 119 -6.78 2.96 8.08
N SER A 120 -6.44 2.94 9.38
CA SER A 120 -7.37 2.48 10.43
C SER A 120 -8.61 3.36 10.53
N GLN A 121 -8.49 4.68 10.27
CA GLN A 121 -9.64 5.60 10.23
C GLN A 121 -10.46 5.47 8.95
N ALA A 122 -9.84 5.05 7.84
CA ALA A 122 -10.52 4.88 6.56
C ALA A 122 -11.31 3.55 6.46
N PHE A 123 -10.90 2.53 7.22
CA PHE A 123 -11.48 1.18 7.20
C PHE A 123 -12.15 0.74 8.52
N GLY A 124 -12.14 1.59 9.55
CA GLY A 124 -12.82 1.37 10.84
C GLY A 124 -14.19 2.01 10.87
#